data_AF-A0A371CI78-F1
#
_entry.id   AF-A0A371CI78-F1
#
_cell.length_a   1.000
_cell.length_b   1.000
_cell.length_c   1.000
_cell.angle_alpha   90.00
_cell.angle_beta   90.00
_cell.angle_gamma   90.00
#
_symmetry.space_group_name_H-M   'P 1'
#
loop_
_entity.id
_entity.type
_entity.pdbx_description
1 polymer ?
#
loop_
_entity_poly.entity_id
_entity_poly.type
_entity_poly.pdbx_seq_one_letter_code
_entity_poly.pdbx_strand_id
1 'polypeptide(L)'
;MDSAYGLRGYELTAREWKILGQLCDVLKIFKDATMFFSRRTPNISSVIPAIDLIDQALTNGARDTALDPAIRKALGLAKRTLAWYYRMSDMSSTYQIAIVMNARHKTRYFEKQRWPKLWIK
;
A
#
# COMPACT_ATOMS: atom_id res chain seq x y z
N MET A 1 -32.69 1.58 -25.97
CA MET A 1 -33.05 0.17 -25.69
C MET A 1 -32.89 -0.20 -24.22
N ASP A 2 -32.23 0.62 -23.38
CA ASP A 2 -32.02 0.32 -21.95
C ASP A 2 -33.20 0.60 -21.00
N SER A 3 -34.23 1.32 -21.44
CA SER A 3 -35.41 1.59 -20.58
C SER A 3 -36.37 0.41 -20.47
N ALA A 4 -36.21 -0.64 -21.30
CA ALA A 4 -37.12 -1.78 -21.37
C ALA A 4 -36.83 -2.87 -20.32
N TYR A 5 -35.64 -2.85 -19.69
CA TYR A 5 -35.17 -3.93 -18.80
C TYR A 5 -34.97 -3.50 -17.34
N GLY A 6 -35.39 -2.29 -16.95
CA GLY A 6 -35.20 -1.79 -15.57
C GLY A 6 -33.73 -1.56 -15.18
N LEU A 7 -32.81 -1.60 -16.14
CA LEU A 7 -31.36 -1.54 -15.91
C LEU A 7 -30.85 -0.14 -15.55
N ARG A 8 -31.66 0.91 -15.74
CA ARG A 8 -31.33 2.28 -15.31
C ARG A 8 -31.09 2.43 -13.81
N GLY A 9 -31.63 1.55 -12.97
CA GLY A 9 -31.35 1.53 -11.54
C GLY A 9 -29.92 1.11 -11.18
N TYR A 10 -29.20 0.51 -12.13
CA TYR A 10 -27.81 0.06 -11.99
C TYR A 10 -26.82 0.97 -12.75
N GLU A 11 -27.30 2.03 -13.39
CA GLU A 11 -26.42 3.02 -14.01
C GLU A 11 -25.70 3.81 -12.93
N LEU A 12 -24.37 3.66 -12.89
CA LEU A 12 -23.52 4.43 -12.00
C LEU A 12 -23.69 5.92 -12.33
N THR A 13 -23.96 6.70 -11.29
CA THR A 13 -24.01 8.16 -11.37
C THR A 13 -22.63 8.72 -11.72
N ALA A 14 -22.58 9.95 -12.25
CA ALA A 14 -21.32 10.63 -12.55
C ALA A 14 -20.38 10.70 -11.34
N ARG A 15 -20.94 10.78 -10.12
CA ARG A 15 -20.18 10.73 -8.87
C ARG A 15 -19.56 9.36 -8.63
N GLU A 16 -20.33 8.29 -8.80
CA GLU A 16 -19.83 6.92 -8.58
C GLU A 16 -18.76 6.54 -9.61
N TRP A 17 -18.90 6.96 -10.87
CA TRP A 17 -17.84 6.83 -11.87
C TRP A 17 -16.55 7.53 -11.45
N LYS A 18 -16.65 8.74 -10.87
CA LYS A 18 -15.50 9.46 -10.35
C LYS A 18 -14.84 8.72 -9.18
N ILE A 19 -15.64 8.20 -8.25
CA ILE A 19 -15.16 7.40 -7.10
C ILE A 19 -14.46 6.12 -7.60
N LEU A 20 -15.03 5.45 -8.60
CA LEU A 20 -14.45 4.25 -9.20
C LEU A 20 -13.10 4.53 -9.85
N GLY A 21 -12.98 5.64 -10.60
CA GLY A 21 -11.71 6.09 -11.16
C GLY A 21 -10.65 6.33 -10.07
N GLN A 22 -11.02 7.05 -9.02
CA GLN A 22 -10.14 7.29 -7.86
C GLN A 22 -9.72 6.01 -7.16
N LEU A 23 -10.64 5.04 -7.03
CA LEU A 23 -10.35 3.73 -6.47
C LEU A 23 -9.36 2.95 -7.33
N CYS A 24 -9.55 2.93 -8.66
CA CYS A 24 -8.62 2.30 -9.58
C CYS A 24 -7.21 2.91 -9.47
N ASP A 25 -7.10 4.23 -9.36
CA ASP A 25 -5.81 4.91 -9.22
C ASP A 25 -5.12 4.56 -7.90
N VAL A 26 -5.85 4.56 -6.79
CA VAL A 26 -5.33 4.15 -5.48
C VAL A 26 -4.85 2.70 -5.48
N LEU A 27 -5.55 1.80 -6.19
CA LEU A 27 -5.21 0.38 -6.22
C LEU A 27 -3.98 0.07 -7.08
N LYS A 28 -3.52 0.99 -7.94
CA LYS A 28 -2.33 0.77 -8.79
C LYS A 28 -1.09 0.42 -7.99
N ILE A 29 -0.87 1.06 -6.83
CA ILE A 29 0.32 0.77 -6.00
C ILE A 29 0.34 -0.69 -5.50
N PHE A 30 -0.83 -1.25 -5.18
CA PHE A 30 -0.94 -2.65 -4.78
C PHE A 30 -0.67 -3.59 -5.95
N LYS A 31 -1.23 -3.27 -7.12
CA LYS A 31 -0.96 -4.03 -8.35
C LYS A 31 0.53 -4.05 -8.67
N ASP A 32 1.20 -2.90 -8.61
CA ASP A 32 2.62 -2.78 -8.91
C ASP A 32 3.47 -3.58 -7.91
N ALA A 33 3.14 -3.50 -6.62
CA ALA A 33 3.79 -4.30 -5.59
C ALA A 33 3.59 -5.81 -5.81
N THR A 34 2.36 -6.26 -6.08
CA THR A 34 2.08 -7.66 -6.40
C THR A 34 2.87 -8.12 -7.61
N MET A 35 2.86 -7.34 -8.69
CA MET A 35 3.57 -7.68 -9.93
C MET A 35 5.09 -7.71 -9.74
N PHE A 36 5.62 -6.90 -8.83
CA PHE A 36 7.02 -6.94 -8.42
C PHE A 36 7.36 -8.24 -7.69
N PHE A 37 6.53 -8.67 -6.72
CA PHE A 37 6.75 -9.92 -5.98
C PHE A 37 6.44 -11.19 -6.78
N SER A 38 5.61 -11.13 -7.81
CA SER A 38 5.34 -12.25 -8.71
C SER A 38 6.48 -12.55 -9.71
N ARG A 39 7.58 -11.78 -9.68
CA ARG A 39 8.76 -12.03 -10.53
C ARG A 39 9.52 -13.27 -10.02
N ARG A 40 10.39 -13.84 -10.87
CA ARG A 40 11.19 -15.04 -10.54
C ARG A 40 12.24 -14.84 -9.44
N THR A 41 12.56 -13.59 -9.06
CA THR A 41 13.58 -13.27 -8.05
C THR A 41 13.05 -12.27 -7.00
N PRO A 42 11.99 -12.60 -6.25
CA PRO A 42 11.56 -11.75 -5.15
C PRO A 42 12.57 -11.90 -4.01
N ASN A 43 13.22 -10.80 -3.62
CA ASN A 43 14.13 -10.81 -2.49
C ASN A 43 13.33 -10.50 -1.21
N ILE A 44 13.42 -11.33 -0.17
CA ILE A 44 12.76 -11.09 1.12
C ILE A 44 13.12 -9.70 1.68
N SER A 45 14.33 -9.20 1.40
CA SER A 45 14.74 -7.87 1.83
C SER A 45 13.97 -6.71 1.18
N SER A 46 13.22 -6.97 0.10
CA SER A 46 12.43 -5.96 -0.61
C SER A 46 11.00 -5.83 -0.11
N VAL A 47 10.57 -6.75 0.78
CA VAL A 47 9.23 -6.75 1.38
C VAL A 47 9.00 -5.51 2.23
N ILE A 48 9.94 -5.15 3.11
CA ILE A 48 9.81 -3.95 3.95
C ILE A 48 9.80 -2.66 3.12
N PRO A 49 10.74 -2.43 2.17
CA PRO A 49 10.66 -1.28 1.28
C PRO A 49 9.34 -1.17 0.50
N ALA A 50 8.77 -2.30 0.05
CA ALA A 50 7.48 -2.29 -0.63
C ALA A 50 6.33 -1.90 0.30
N ILE A 51 6.32 -2.42 1.54
CA ILE A 51 5.34 -2.04 2.56
C ILE A 51 5.46 -0.53 2.89
N ASP A 52 6.67 -0.01 3.04
CA ASP A 52 6.92 1.42 3.28
C ASP A 52 6.38 2.29 2.13
N LEU A 53 6.59 1.86 0.87
CA LEU A 53 6.05 2.56 -0.30
C LEU A 53 4.52 2.56 -0.33
N ILE A 54 3.89 1.44 0.03
CA ILE A 54 2.43 1.35 0.14
C ILE A 54 1.92 2.25 1.26
N ASP A 55 2.56 2.27 2.44
CA ASP A 55 2.16 3.13 3.57
C ASP A 55 2.25 4.61 3.20
N GLN A 56 3.31 5.02 2.50
CA GLN A 56 3.46 6.38 2.00
C GLN A 56 2.36 6.75 1.00
N ALA A 57 2.07 5.88 0.03
CA ALA A 57 0.99 6.09 -0.95
C ALA A 57 -0.38 6.23 -0.27
N LEU A 58 -0.70 5.36 0.68
CA LEU A 58 -1.95 5.40 1.45
C LEU A 58 -2.04 6.68 2.30
N THR A 59 -0.94 7.10 2.93
CA THR A 59 -0.89 8.33 3.74
C THR A 59 -1.11 9.58 2.90
N ASN A 60 -0.47 9.64 1.73
CA ASN A 60 -0.60 10.76 0.81
C ASN A 60 -2.03 10.85 0.27
N GLY A 61 -2.60 9.73 -0.17
CA GLY A 61 -3.99 9.71 -0.63
C GLY A 61 -5.00 10.04 0.49
N ALA A 62 -4.78 9.59 1.72
CA ALA A 62 -5.68 9.91 2.84
C ALA A 62 -5.72 11.43 3.15
N ARG A 63 -4.64 12.15 2.84
CA ARG A 63 -4.51 13.60 3.00
C ARG A 63 -4.93 14.40 1.77
N ASP A 64 -5.07 13.76 0.62
CA ASP A 64 -5.41 14.41 -0.64
C ASP A 64 -6.87 14.87 -0.65
N THR A 65 -7.08 16.19 -0.57
CA THR A 65 -8.42 16.80 -0.55
C THR A 65 -9.14 16.71 -1.90
N ALA A 66 -8.46 16.34 -2.99
CA ALA A 66 -9.07 16.08 -4.29
C ALA A 66 -9.81 14.73 -4.35
N LEU A 67 -9.50 13.80 -3.43
CA LEU A 67 -10.17 12.50 -3.33
C LEU A 67 -11.51 12.60 -2.60
N ASP A 68 -12.48 11.79 -3.04
CA ASP A 68 -13.77 11.69 -2.36
C ASP A 68 -13.57 11.31 -0.88
N PRO A 69 -14.34 11.90 0.06
CA PRO A 69 -14.27 11.56 1.48
C PRO A 69 -14.33 10.06 1.78
N ALA A 70 -15.10 9.28 1.00
CA ALA A 70 -15.21 7.84 1.16
C ALA A 70 -13.87 7.14 0.86
N ILE A 71 -13.18 7.54 -0.21
CA ILE A 71 -11.86 7.01 -0.58
C ILE A 71 -10.82 7.36 0.48
N ARG A 72 -10.81 8.60 0.98
CA ARG A 72 -9.89 9.00 2.07
C ARG A 72 -10.08 8.18 3.34
N LYS A 73 -11.33 7.91 3.72
CA LYS A 73 -11.63 7.06 4.88
C LYS A 73 -11.19 5.61 4.64
N ALA A 74 -11.44 5.07 3.44
CA ALA A 74 -10.98 3.75 3.06
C ALA A 74 -9.45 3.62 3.09
N LEU A 75 -8.72 4.63 2.60
CA LEU A 75 -7.26 4.71 2.68
C LEU A 75 -6.75 4.71 4.12
N GLY A 76 -7.40 5.46 5.01
CA GLY A 76 -7.10 5.45 6.44
C GLY A 76 -7.28 4.06 7.08
N LEU A 77 -8.34 3.34 6.71
CA LEU A 77 -8.56 1.95 7.15
C LEU A 77 -7.50 1.01 6.59
N ALA A 78 -7.19 1.11 5.29
CA ALA A 78 -6.16 0.31 4.63
C ALA A 78 -4.80 0.50 5.31
N LYS A 79 -4.43 1.73 5.70
CA LYS A 79 -3.21 2.02 6.45
C LYS A 79 -3.20 1.31 7.82
N ARG A 80 -4.32 1.33 8.55
CA ARG A 80 -4.42 0.63 9.85
C ARG A 80 -4.24 -0.88 9.68
N THR A 81 -4.84 -1.44 8.64
CA THR A 81 -4.65 -2.85 8.28
C THR A 81 -3.19 -3.15 7.94
N LEU A 82 -2.53 -2.30 7.15
CA LEU A 82 -1.12 -2.44 6.82
C LEU A 82 -0.22 -2.38 8.05
N ALA A 83 -0.50 -1.47 9.00
CA ALA A 83 0.24 -1.38 10.26
C ALA A 83 0.11 -2.65 11.13
N TRP A 84 -1.03 -3.34 11.06
CA TRP A 84 -1.21 -4.63 11.73
C TRP A 84 -0.35 -5.73 11.09
N TYR A 85 -0.33 -5.81 9.76
CA TYR A 85 0.57 -6.72 9.03
C TYR A 85 2.06 -6.41 9.28
N TYR A 86 2.41 -5.13 9.39
CA TYR A 86 3.75 -4.70 9.76
C TYR A 86 4.13 -5.22 11.15
N ARG A 87 3.26 -5.02 12.16
CA ARG A 87 3.48 -5.51 13.53
C ARG A 87 3.66 -7.02 13.58
N MET A 88 2.96 -7.78 12.74
CA MET A 88 3.11 -9.23 12.64
C MET A 88 4.43 -9.64 11.96
N SER A 89 4.84 -8.89 10.93
CA SER A 89 6.10 -9.13 10.21
C SER A 89 7.33 -8.74 11.03
N ASP A 90 7.21 -7.71 11.86
CA ASP A 90 8.22 -7.25 12.83
C ASP A 90 8.50 -8.29 13.94
N MET A 91 7.54 -9.15 14.25
CA MET A 91 7.75 -10.28 15.18
C MET A 91 8.51 -11.46 14.55
N SER A 92 8.76 -11.45 13.23
CA SER A 92 9.50 -12.51 12.55
C SER A 92 10.95 -12.08 12.30
N SER A 93 11.85 -12.62 13.12
CA SER A 93 13.32 -12.44 13.01
C SER A 93 13.86 -12.71 11.60
N THR A 94 13.17 -13.56 10.83
CA THR A 94 13.51 -13.92 9.44
C THR A 94 13.60 -12.71 8.51
N TYR A 95 12.64 -11.78 8.58
CA TYR A 95 12.63 -10.59 7.71
C TYR A 95 13.72 -9.59 8.11
N GLN A 96 13.96 -9.46 9.42
CA GLN A 96 14.99 -8.57 9.96
C GLN A 96 16.38 -9.04 9.51
N ILE A 97 16.68 -10.34 9.66
CA ILE A 97 17.96 -10.94 9.26
C ILE A 97 18.18 -10.79 7.74
N ALA A 98 17.15 -11.04 6.92
CA ALA A 98 17.25 -10.93 5.47
C ALA A 98 17.62 -9.51 4.98
N ILE A 99 17.14 -8.46 5.65
CA ILE A 99 17.47 -7.07 5.31
C ILE A 99 18.91 -6.74 5.73
N VAL A 100 19.31 -7.14 6.94
CA VAL A 100 20.68 -6.94 7.44
C VAL A 100 21.70 -7.68 6.56
N MET A 101 21.33 -8.85 6.05
CA MET A 101 22.16 -9.65 5.15
C MET A 101 22.21 -9.11 3.71
N ASN A 102 21.32 -8.19 3.31
CA ASN A 102 21.40 -7.60 1.97
C ASN A 102 22.55 -6.58 1.89
N ALA A 103 23.63 -6.98 1.21
CA ALA A 103 24.86 -6.20 1.03
C ALA A 103 24.66 -4.82 0.37
N ARG A 104 23.54 -4.56 -0.34
CA ARG A 104 23.25 -3.25 -0.96
C ARG A 104 22.62 -2.23 0.00
N HIS A 105 22.05 -2.64 1.13
CA HIS A 105 21.27 -1.77 2.02
C HIS A 105 22.03 -1.31 3.28
N LYS A 106 23.30 -1.69 3.44
CA LYS A 106 23.89 -1.98 4.74
C LYS A 106 24.12 -0.83 5.75
N THR A 107 23.79 0.42 5.46
CA THR A 107 23.83 1.49 6.49
C THR A 107 22.89 2.65 6.18
N ARG A 108 22.79 3.05 4.90
CA ARG A 108 22.09 4.28 4.51
C ARG A 108 20.56 4.21 4.57
N TYR A 109 19.96 3.02 4.50
CA TYR A 109 18.50 2.86 4.58
C TYR A 109 17.97 3.10 6.01
N PHE A 110 18.70 2.57 7.00
CA PHE A 110 18.32 2.65 8.42
C PHE A 110 18.43 4.06 8.99
N GLU A 111 19.46 4.82 8.60
CA GLU A 111 19.62 6.22 9.03
C GLU A 111 18.54 7.15 8.46
N LYS A 112 18.08 6.89 7.23
CA LYS A 112 17.12 7.75 6.52
C LYS A 112 15.68 7.55 6.98
N GLN A 113 15.34 6.36 7.48
CA GLN A 113 13.99 5.98 7.90
C GLN A 113 13.68 6.27 9.39
N ARG A 114 14.63 6.80 10.17
CA ARG A 114 14.45 7.08 11.63
C ARG A 114 13.78 5.92 12.39
N TRP A 115 14.20 4.69 12.12
CA TRP A 115 13.68 3.54 12.84
C TRP A 115 14.01 3.62 14.34
N PRO A 116 13.19 3.04 15.22
CA PRO A 116 13.45 3.05 16.66
C PRO A 116 14.85 2.51 16.98
N LYS A 117 15.54 3.07 17.98
CA LYS A 117 16.92 2.66 18.35
C LYS A 117 17.06 1.20 18.80
N LEU A 118 15.97 0.46 18.97
CA LEU A 118 15.94 -0.98 19.27
C LEU A 118 16.56 -1.85 18.15
N TRP A 119 16.84 -1.26 16.99
CA TRP A 119 17.30 -1.94 15.77
C TRP A 119 18.81 -1.82 15.52
N ILE A 120 19.54 -1.07 16.34
CA ILE A 120 21.00 -0.97 16.30
C ILE A 120 21.49 -1.57 17.62
N LYS A 121 22.05 -2.79 17.55
CA LYS A 121 22.70 -3.43 18.68
C LYS A 121 24.21 -3.41 18.47
#